data_AF-A0A3D0Q9Q7-F1
#
_entry.id   AF-A0A3D0Q9Q7-F1
#
_cell.length_a   1.000
_cell.length_b   1.000
_cell.length_c   1.000
_cell.angle_alpha   90.00
_cell.angle_beta   90.00
_cell.angle_gamma   90.00
#
_symmetry.space_group_name_H-M   'P 1'
#
loop_
_entity.id
_entity.type
_entity.pdbx_description
1 polymer ?
#
loop_
_entity_poly.entity_id
_entity_poly.type
_entity_poly.pdbx_seq_one_letter_code
_entity_poly.pdbx_strand_id
1 'polypeptide(L)' 'MTKSLVIVESPAKAKTINKYLGKNFIVKSSVGHVRDLPTRALGKVEPKKPAKELKTLSEEA' A
#
# COMPACT_ATOMS: atom_id res chain seq x y z
N MET A 1 30.55 -15.40 -7.70
CA MET A 1 29.93 -15.48 -6.36
C MET A 1 28.54 -14.86 -6.42
N THR A 2 27.56 -15.57 -5.87
CA THR A 2 26.20 -15.07 -5.64
C THR A 2 26.24 -13.94 -4.62
N LYS A 3 25.68 -12.77 -4.95
CA LYS A 3 25.59 -11.64 -4.01
C LYS A 3 24.31 -11.76 -3.20
N SER A 4 24.42 -11.68 -1.88
CA SER A 4 23.26 -11.75 -1.00
C SER A 4 22.50 -10.43 -0.99
N LEU A 5 21.16 -10.49 -1.06
CA LEU A 5 20.29 -9.32 -1.00
C LEU A 5 19.95 -8.98 0.45
N VAL A 6 20.17 -7.73 0.83
CA VAL A 6 19.82 -7.17 2.15
C VAL A 6 18.80 -6.06 1.93
N ILE A 7 17.62 -6.21 2.52
CA ILE A 7 16.55 -5.22 2.44
C ILE A 7 16.46 -4.46 3.75
N VAL A 8 16.38 -3.14 3.68
CA VAL A 8 16.27 -2.25 4.83
C VAL A 8 15.10 -1.30 4.68
N GLU A 9 14.61 -0.74 5.77
CA GLU A 9 13.42 0.11 5.76
C GLU A 9 13.62 1.46 5.06
N SER A 10 14.75 2.14 5.33
CA SER A 10 14.99 3.51 4.86
C SER A 10 16.21 3.63 3.94
N PRO A 11 16.23 4.59 2.98
CA PRO A 11 17.37 4.84 2.11
C PRO A 11 18.64 5.24 2.86
N ALA A 12 18.48 5.96 3.99
CA ALA A 12 19.61 6.35 4.83
C ALA A 12 20.32 5.14 5.44
N LYS A 13 19.56 4.16 5.97
CA LYS A 13 20.12 2.90 6.48
C LYS A 13 20.88 2.14 5.38
N ALA A 14 20.34 2.10 4.16
CA ALA A 14 20.99 1.42 3.03
C ALA A 14 22.37 2.03 2.73
N LYS A 15 22.48 3.36 2.71
CA LYS A 15 23.75 4.07 2.50
C LYS A 15 24.78 3.76 3.59
N THR A 16 24.35 3.67 4.84
CA THR A 16 25.22 3.36 5.98
C THR A 16 25.68 1.91 5.94
N ILE A 17 24.78 0.95 5.77
CA ILE A 17 25.10 -0.48 5.75
C ILE A 17 25.97 -0.87 4.55
N ASN A 18 25.78 -0.23 3.39
CA ASN A 18 26.62 -0.46 2.21
C ASN A 18 28.10 -0.12 2.46
N LYS A 19 28.41 0.80 3.38
CA LYS A 19 29.80 1.11 3.78
C LYS A 19 30.45 -0.04 4.56
N TYR A 20 29.67 -0.83 5.30
CA TYR A 20 30.19 -1.91 6.15
C TYR A 20 30.27 -3.26 5.44
N LEU A 21 29.27 -3.62 4.62
CA LEU A 21 29.19 -4.94 3.97
C LEU A 21 30.00 -5.04 2.66
N GLY A 22 30.24 -3.92 1.98
CA GLY A 22 31.00 -3.89 0.73
C GLY A 22 30.30 -4.57 -0.47
N LYS A 23 31.08 -4.91 -1.50
CA LYS A 23 30.59 -5.28 -2.85
C LYS A 23 29.96 -6.67 -2.97
N ASN A 24 30.03 -7.49 -1.92
CA ASN A 24 29.50 -8.85 -1.89
C ASN A 24 28.00 -8.91 -1.59
N PHE A 25 27.42 -7.79 -1.14
CA PHE A 25 26.01 -7.68 -0.81
C PHE A 25 25.34 -6.65 -1.72
N ILE A 26 24.06 -6.89 -2.03
CA ILE A 26 23.19 -5.92 -2.68
C ILE A 26 22.28 -5.36 -1.59
N VAL A 27 22.41 -4.07 -1.27
CA VAL A 27 21.58 -3.42 -0.24
C VAL A 27 20.53 -2.54 -0.91
N LYS A 28 19.25 -2.75 -0.59
CA LYS A 28 18.11 -1.98 -1.13
C LYS A 28 17.16 -1.54 -0.03
N SER A 29 16.53 -0.38 -0.19
CA SER A 29 15.52 0.11 0.75
C SER A 29 14.09 -0.22 0.30
N SER A 30 13.22 -0.61 1.24
CA SER A 30 11.78 -0.77 1.01
C SER A 30 11.01 0.56 1.00
N VAL A 31 11.63 1.65 1.49
CA VAL A 31 11.02 2.98 1.60
C VAL A 31 9.76 2.95 2.48
N GLY A 32 9.79 2.15 3.55
CA GLY A 32 8.68 1.93 4.46
C GLY A 32 7.95 0.60 4.24
N HIS A 33 6.66 0.57 4.60
CA HIS A 33 5.81 -0.62 4.51
C HIS A 33 5.41 -0.90 3.06
N VAL A 34 5.58 -2.15 2.63
CA VAL A 34 5.20 -2.60 1.28
C VAL A 34 3.73 -2.99 1.22
N ARG A 35 3.15 -3.38 2.35
CA ARG A 35 1.74 -3.73 2.49
C ARG A 35 1.23 -3.17 3.81
N ASP A 36 0.02 -2.69 3.78
CA ASP A 36 -0.73 -2.25 4.95
C ASP A 36 -2.15 -2.81 4.86
N LEU A 37 -2.82 -2.87 6.01
CA LEU A 37 -4.24 -3.13 6.06
C LEU A 37 -5.00 -1.94 5.47
N PRO A 38 -6.20 -2.16 4.89
CA PRO A 38 -7.03 -1.05 4.42
C PRO A 38 -7.34 -0.09 5.58
N THR A 39 -6.84 1.15 5.47
CA THR A 39 -6.93 2.17 6.53
C THR A 39 -8.31 2.81 6.69
N ARG A 40 -9.26 2.51 5.78
CA ARG A 40 -10.68 2.89 5.91
C ARG A 40 -11.58 1.73 5.51
N ALA A 41 -12.41 1.33 6.48
CA ALA A 41 -13.63 0.53 6.45
C ALA A 41 -13.73 -0.62 5.41
N LEU A 42 -13.70 -1.84 5.94
CA LEU A 42 -14.55 -2.94 5.46
C LEU A 42 -16.00 -2.44 5.37
N GLY A 43 -16.40 -1.90 4.23
CA GLY A 43 -17.74 -1.33 4.07
C GLY A 43 -17.83 -0.46 2.83
N LYS A 44 -17.89 -1.10 1.65
CA LYS A 44 -18.57 -0.47 0.51
C LYS A 44 -20.03 -0.27 0.92
N VAL A 45 -20.34 0.87 1.54
CA VAL A 45 -21.72 1.36 1.55
C VAL A 45 -21.98 1.79 0.12
N GLU A 46 -22.82 1.03 -0.56
CA GLU A 46 -23.34 1.38 -1.87
C GLU A 46 -23.84 2.83 -1.82
N PRO A 47 -23.59 3.66 -2.86
CA PRO A 47 -24.15 4.99 -2.90
C PRO A 47 -25.68 4.84 -2.91
N LYS A 48 -26.33 5.15 -1.78
CA LYS A 48 -27.78 5.23 -1.69
C LYS A 48 -28.24 6.21 -2.75
N LYS A 49 -28.89 5.71 -3.80
CA LYS A 49 -29.48 6.54 -4.85
C LYS A 49 -30.29 7.66 -4.19
N PRO A 50 -30.17 8.92 -4.67
CA PRO A 50 -30.91 10.02 -4.09
C PRO A 50 -32.42 9.72 -4.19
N ALA A 51 -33.16 10.03 -3.12
CA ALA A 51 -34.55 9.66 -2.89
C ALA A 51 -35.58 10.18 -3.93
N LYS A 52 -35.14 10.74 -5.06
CA LYS A 52 -36.01 11.23 -6.13
C LYS A 52 -36.55 10.14 -7.06
N GLU A 53 -35.92 8.97 -7.15
CA GLU A 53 -36.39 7.87 -8.02
C GLU A 53 -37.44 6.93 -7.38
N LEU A 54 -37.65 6.97 -6.05
CA LEU A 54 -38.65 6.11 -5.41
C LEU A 54 -40.09 6.63 -5.50
N LYS A 55 -40.30 7.91 -5.84
CA LYS A 55 -41.65 8.49 -5.96
C LYS A 55 -42.29 8.29 -7.33
N THR A 56 -41.49 8.16 -8.39
CA THR A 56 -42.01 8.00 -9.76
C THR A 56 -42.56 6.59 -10.04
N LEU A 57 -42.23 5.59 -9.21
CA LEU A 57 -42.74 4.22 -9.36
C LEU A 57 -44.00 3.93 -8.53
N SER A 58 -44.45 4.85 -7.68
CA SER A 58 -45.70 4.73 -6.91
C SER A 58 -46.87 5.52 -7.50
N GLU A 59 -46.64 6.29 -8.57
CA GLU A 59 -47.69 7.07 -9.25
C GLU A 59 -48.07 6.51 -10.64
N GLU A 60 -47.41 5.45 -11.11
CA GLU A 60 -47.77 4.72 -12.34
C GLU A 60 -48.27 3.28 -12.09
N ALA A 61 -48.68 2.95 -10.86
CA ALA A 61 -49.37 1.70 -10.51
C ALA A 61 -50.79 1.98 -10.02
#